data_AF-E3ELC8-F1
#
_entry.id   AF-E3ELC8-F1
#
_cell.length_a   1.000
_cell.length_b   1.000
_cell.length_c   1.000
_cell.angle_alpha   90.00
_cell.angle_beta   90.00
_cell.angle_gamma   90.00
#
_symmetry.space_group_name_H-M   'P 1'
#
loop_
_entity.id
_entity.type
_entity.pdbx_description
1 polymer ?
#
loop_
_entity_poly.entity_id
_entity_poly.type
_entity_poly.pdbx_seq_one_letter_code
_entity_poly.pdbx_strand_id
1 'polypeptide(L)'
;MYQKENPLKYLSRGIKVSRFRKTKKQIRNRVLYAILLSKDIKLSDLAKNVGVSSRGVNGWVMGAQPNDHNMSKLCDFLNYPHHILFNEEIVNRSPIICIPSRSKYYKRVVAVSPAQNNVLHGLLVLYDISLGDFATWLDLGPATIRKYIHRKCLPDPQIQKRMADFFRIPANILFYDALR
;
A
#
# COMPACT_ATOMS: atom_id res chain seq x y z
N MET A 1 31.37 36.29 0.27
CA MET A 1 30.78 35.01 0.72
C MET A 1 29.27 35.08 0.54
N TYR A 2 28.72 34.47 -0.50
CA TYR A 2 27.27 34.41 -0.69
C TYR A 2 26.70 33.31 0.21
N GLN A 3 25.98 33.70 1.27
CA GLN A 3 25.17 32.76 2.03
C GLN A 3 24.06 32.26 1.09
N LYS A 4 24.06 30.96 0.78
CA LYS A 4 22.95 30.31 0.07
C LYS A 4 21.73 30.35 0.99
N GLU A 5 20.86 31.33 0.79
CA GLU A 5 19.54 31.32 1.40
C GLU A 5 18.80 30.04 0.99
N ASN A 6 18.24 29.35 1.98
CA ASN A 6 17.56 28.08 1.79
C ASN A 6 16.23 28.30 1.05
N PRO A 7 16.09 27.84 -0.22
CA PRO A 7 14.90 28.09 -1.03
C PRO A 7 13.63 27.41 -0.49
N LEU A 8 13.76 26.55 0.53
CA LEU A 8 12.64 25.93 1.24
C LEU A 8 11.75 26.92 2.00
N LYS A 9 12.23 28.15 2.26
CA LYS A 9 11.46 29.18 3.00
C LYS A 9 10.19 29.64 2.27
N TYR A 10 10.10 29.42 0.96
CA TYR A 10 9.00 29.91 0.10
C TYR A 10 8.10 28.82 -0.49
N LEU A 11 8.36 27.54 -0.24
CA LEU A 11 7.58 26.42 -0.80
C LEU A 11 6.33 26.05 0.02
N SER A 12 6.00 26.84 1.05
CA SER A 12 4.86 26.65 1.96
C SER A 12 3.47 26.86 1.32
N ARG A 13 3.36 27.03 -0.01
CA ARG A 13 2.09 27.23 -0.72
C ARG A 13 1.48 25.91 -1.22
N GLY A 14 1.17 25.01 -0.29
CA GLY A 14 0.13 23.99 -0.52
C GLY A 14 0.56 22.68 -1.17
N ILE A 15 1.86 22.37 -1.31
CA ILE A 15 2.27 21.02 -1.69
C ILE A 15 2.16 20.12 -0.45
N LYS A 16 1.09 19.32 -0.37
CA LYS A 16 1.00 18.20 0.60
C LYS A 16 2.12 17.20 0.28
N VAL A 17 3.28 17.38 0.90
CA VAL A 17 4.34 16.37 0.94
C VAL A 17 3.74 15.09 1.55
N SER A 18 4.01 13.94 0.93
CA SER A 18 3.57 12.65 1.47
C SER A 18 4.04 12.53 2.92
N ARG A 19 3.09 12.35 3.85
CA ARG A 19 3.32 12.44 5.30
C ARG A 19 3.83 11.13 5.91
N PHE A 20 4.02 10.10 5.09
CA PHE A 20 4.58 8.82 5.53
C PHE A 20 6.12 8.89 5.46
N ARG A 21 6.80 8.77 6.62
CA ARG A 21 8.26 8.62 6.65
C ARG A 21 8.62 7.26 6.06
N LYS A 22 9.53 7.21 5.06
CA LYS A 22 10.10 5.94 4.58
C LYS A 22 10.87 5.30 5.75
N THR A 23 10.42 4.13 6.20
CA THR A 23 11.14 3.37 7.25
C THR A 23 12.41 2.77 6.66
N LYS A 24 13.51 2.75 7.42
CA LYS A 24 14.73 2.03 7.05
C LYS A 24 14.60 0.51 7.20
N LYS A 25 13.62 0.07 7.99
CA LYS A 25 13.36 -1.34 8.26
C LYS A 25 12.36 -1.90 7.25
N GLN A 26 12.56 -3.14 6.85
CA GLN A 26 11.67 -3.87 5.95
C GLN A 26 10.26 -3.98 6.55
N ILE A 27 9.26 -3.59 5.78
CA ILE A 27 7.84 -3.82 6.10
C ILE A 27 7.55 -5.29 5.83
N ARG A 28 7.19 -6.07 6.86
CA ARG A 28 6.88 -7.50 6.70
C ARG A 28 5.41 -7.72 6.35
N ASN A 29 4.49 -7.08 7.05
CA ASN A 29 3.07 -7.12 6.73
C ASN A 29 2.73 -6.05 5.69
N ARG A 30 3.13 -6.34 4.44
CA ARG A 30 2.96 -5.43 3.30
C ARG A 30 1.51 -5.20 2.92
N VAL A 31 0.64 -6.18 3.13
CA VAL A 31 -0.80 -6.08 2.82
C VAL A 31 -1.50 -5.13 3.79
N LEU A 32 -1.31 -5.31 5.10
CA LEU A 32 -1.85 -4.38 6.11
C LEU A 32 -1.38 -2.95 5.81
N TYR A 33 -0.09 -2.75 5.59
CA TYR A 33 0.44 -1.41 5.36
C TYR A 33 -0.03 -0.80 4.04
N ALA A 34 -0.16 -1.60 2.97
CA ALA A 34 -0.77 -1.17 1.72
C ALA A 34 -2.20 -0.67 1.92
N ILE A 35 -3.04 -1.43 2.62
CA ILE A 35 -4.43 -1.02 2.90
C ILE A 35 -4.48 0.31 3.65
N LEU A 36 -3.62 0.50 4.66
CA LEU A 36 -3.54 1.75 5.42
C LEU A 36 -3.11 2.93 4.54
N LEU A 37 -2.11 2.74 3.68
CA LEU A 37 -1.66 3.76 2.72
C LEU A 37 -2.77 4.11 1.73
N SER A 38 -3.50 3.12 1.24
CA SER A 38 -4.62 3.32 0.30
C SER A 38 -5.75 4.12 0.93
N LYS A 39 -6.12 3.78 2.16
CA LYS A 39 -7.19 4.45 2.92
C LYS A 39 -6.74 5.76 3.61
N ASP A 40 -5.49 6.16 3.44
CA ASP A 40 -4.87 7.32 4.11
C ASP A 40 -4.96 7.27 5.65
N ILE A 41 -4.93 6.07 6.23
CA ILE A 41 -5.02 5.83 7.68
C ILE A 41 -3.61 5.82 8.27
N LYS A 42 -3.37 6.66 9.28
CA LYS A 42 -2.09 6.65 10.02
C LYS A 42 -2.07 5.54 11.06
N LEU A 43 -0.87 5.04 11.38
CA LEU A 43 -0.70 4.06 12.46
C LEU A 43 -1.22 4.58 13.81
N SER A 44 -1.07 5.89 14.10
CA SER A 44 -1.61 6.51 15.30
C SER A 44 -3.13 6.56 15.32
N ASP A 45 -3.75 6.79 14.17
CA ASP A 45 -5.20 6.88 14.05
C ASP A 45 -5.80 5.48 14.15
N LEU A 46 -5.15 4.49 13.53
CA LEU A 46 -5.50 3.08 13.71
C LEU A 46 -5.38 2.64 15.17
N ALA A 47 -4.29 3.00 15.84
CA ALA A 47 -4.05 2.66 17.23
C ALA A 47 -5.17 3.20 18.15
N LYS A 48 -5.60 4.44 17.93
CA LYS A 48 -6.74 5.04 18.65
C LYS A 48 -8.04 4.29 18.40
N ASN A 49 -8.35 3.94 17.15
CA ASN A 49 -9.59 3.25 16.80
C ASN A 49 -9.65 1.81 17.35
N VAL A 50 -8.52 1.10 17.38
CA VAL A 50 -8.45 -0.28 17.92
C VAL A 50 -8.27 -0.29 19.45
N GLY A 51 -7.82 0.82 20.04
CA GLY A 51 -7.59 0.95 21.48
C GLY A 51 -6.28 0.30 21.93
N VAL A 52 -5.20 0.47 21.15
CA VAL A 52 -3.86 -0.06 21.43
C VAL A 52 -2.80 1.02 21.30
N SER A 53 -1.56 0.72 21.66
CA SER A 53 -0.45 1.64 21.44
C SER A 53 -0.02 1.71 19.97
N SER A 54 0.43 2.89 19.52
CA SER A 54 1.04 3.06 18.19
C SER A 54 2.24 2.12 17.96
N ARG A 55 2.96 1.76 19.03
CA ARG A 55 4.07 0.78 18.97
C ARG A 55 3.56 -0.63 18.65
N GLY A 56 2.44 -1.04 19.23
CA GLY A 56 1.80 -2.33 18.93
C GLY A 56 1.40 -2.42 17.46
N VAL A 57 0.68 -1.40 16.96
CA VAL A 57 0.29 -1.32 15.54
C VAL A 57 1.51 -1.34 14.62
N ASN A 58 2.55 -0.57 14.95
CA ASN A 58 3.79 -0.61 14.19
C ASN A 58 4.42 -2.01 14.23
N GLY A 59 4.41 -2.68 15.38
CA GLY A 59 4.85 -4.08 15.52
C GLY A 59 4.15 -5.00 14.52
N TRP A 60 2.83 -4.86 14.34
CA TRP A 60 2.05 -5.64 13.38
C TRP A 60 2.44 -5.41 11.93
N VAL A 61 2.70 -4.15 11.56
CA VAL A 61 3.25 -3.80 10.23
C VAL A 61 4.63 -4.42 10.03
N MET A 62 5.43 -4.50 11.10
CA MET A 62 6.75 -5.14 11.08
C MET A 62 6.71 -6.67 11.26
N GLY A 63 5.52 -7.27 11.32
CA GLY A 63 5.32 -8.73 11.30
C GLY A 63 5.07 -9.40 12.66
N ALA A 64 4.89 -8.64 13.75
CA ALA A 64 4.37 -9.22 14.99
C ALA A 64 2.90 -9.59 14.83
N GLN A 65 2.45 -10.67 15.47
CA GLN A 65 1.04 -11.04 15.46
C GLN A 65 0.27 -10.33 16.58
N PRO A 66 -0.90 -9.72 16.29
CA PRO A 66 -1.87 -9.35 17.32
C PRO A 66 -2.38 -10.60 18.06
N ASN A 67 -2.90 -10.41 19.26
CA ASN A 67 -3.79 -11.41 19.88
C ASN A 67 -5.17 -11.38 19.22
N ASP A 68 -5.98 -12.42 19.43
CA ASP A 68 -7.27 -12.61 18.77
C ASP A 68 -8.24 -11.44 18.97
N HIS A 69 -8.24 -10.83 20.15
CA HIS A 69 -9.07 -9.66 20.47
C HIS A 69 -8.71 -8.45 19.59
N ASN A 70 -7.42 -8.11 19.54
CA ASN A 70 -6.95 -6.99 18.72
C ASN A 70 -7.05 -7.29 17.23
N MET A 71 -6.85 -8.55 16.85
CA MET A 71 -7.04 -9.06 15.50
C MET A 71 -8.47 -8.81 15.02
N SER A 72 -9.46 -9.20 15.82
CA SER A 72 -10.88 -9.05 15.50
C SER A 72 -11.26 -7.58 15.30
N LYS A 73 -10.88 -6.72 16.26
CA LYS A 73 -11.10 -5.26 16.14
C LYS A 73 -10.50 -4.66 14.87
N LEU A 74 -9.29 -5.11 14.49
CA LEU A 74 -8.62 -4.62 13.30
C LEU A 74 -9.31 -5.10 12.02
N CYS A 75 -9.74 -6.37 11.99
CA CYS A 75 -10.51 -6.94 10.89
C CYS A 75 -11.83 -6.19 10.68
N ASP A 76 -12.55 -5.89 11.78
CA ASP A 76 -13.81 -5.15 11.75
C ASP A 76 -13.60 -3.72 11.26
N PHE A 77 -12.62 -3.01 11.85
CA PHE A 77 -12.33 -1.61 11.48
C PHE A 77 -11.90 -1.46 10.02
N LEU A 78 -11.05 -2.36 9.53
CA LEU A 78 -10.58 -2.31 8.14
C LEU A 78 -11.53 -2.99 7.16
N ASN A 79 -12.47 -3.80 7.64
CA ASN A 79 -13.40 -4.63 6.88
C ASN A 79 -12.68 -5.67 5.99
N TYR A 80 -11.68 -6.36 6.56
CA TYR A 80 -10.96 -7.46 5.93
C TYR A 80 -10.87 -8.65 6.88
N PRO A 81 -10.95 -9.89 6.38
CA PRO A 81 -10.79 -11.07 7.21
C PRO A 81 -9.32 -11.32 7.58
N HIS A 82 -9.13 -12.11 8.63
CA HIS A 82 -7.82 -12.40 9.22
C HIS A 82 -6.80 -12.94 8.20
N HIS A 83 -7.19 -13.91 7.36
CA HIS A 83 -6.31 -14.55 6.39
C HIS A 83 -5.82 -13.62 5.26
N ILE A 84 -6.44 -12.43 5.11
CA ILE A 84 -5.99 -11.39 4.17
C ILE A 84 -5.00 -10.45 4.87
N LEU A 85 -5.36 -9.96 6.07
CA LEU A 85 -4.53 -8.97 6.79
C LEU A 85 -3.24 -9.57 7.38
N PHE A 86 -3.25 -10.83 7.80
CA PHE A 86 -2.15 -11.47 8.52
C PHE A 86 -1.75 -12.81 7.92
N ASN A 87 -1.82 -12.91 6.59
CA ASN A 87 -1.34 -14.08 5.88
C ASN A 87 0.12 -14.39 6.26
N GLU A 88 0.32 -15.51 6.95
CA GLU A 88 1.63 -15.87 7.51
C GLU A 88 2.70 -16.04 6.45
N GLU A 89 2.34 -16.62 5.29
CA GLU A 89 3.29 -16.82 4.20
C GLU A 89 3.84 -15.47 3.70
N ILE A 90 2.96 -14.48 3.52
CA ILE A 90 3.36 -13.13 3.11
C ILE A 90 4.24 -12.49 4.19
N VAL A 91 3.82 -12.53 5.45
CA VAL A 91 4.52 -11.87 6.56
C VAL A 91 5.91 -12.50 6.80
N ASN A 92 5.99 -13.83 6.74
CA ASN A 92 7.21 -14.57 6.99
C ASN A 92 8.22 -14.43 5.85
N ARG A 93 7.78 -14.60 4.60
CA ARG A 93 8.67 -14.52 3.42
C ARG A 93 9.02 -13.08 3.04
N SER A 94 8.04 -12.17 3.12
CA SER A 94 8.06 -10.76 2.73
C SER A 94 9.32 -10.28 1.99
N PRO A 95 9.55 -10.68 0.73
CA PRO A 95 10.79 -10.38 0.04
C PRO A 95 10.95 -8.88 -0.26
N ILE A 96 12.21 -8.46 -0.45
CA ILE A 96 12.50 -7.16 -1.08
C ILE A 96 12.11 -7.28 -2.55
N ILE A 97 11.25 -6.37 -3.02
CA ILE A 97 10.88 -6.32 -4.44
C ILE A 97 11.95 -5.54 -5.19
N CYS A 98 12.48 -6.14 -6.24
CA CYS A 98 13.34 -5.47 -7.20
C CYS A 98 12.47 -4.64 -8.16
N ILE A 99 12.60 -3.32 -8.07
CA ILE A 99 11.92 -2.41 -9.00
C ILE A 99 12.82 -2.27 -10.23
N PRO A 100 12.33 -2.55 -11.46
CA PRO A 100 13.17 -2.59 -12.67
C PRO A 100 13.92 -1.27 -12.94
N SER A 101 13.26 -0.14 -12.71
CA SER A 101 13.84 1.19 -12.87
C SER A 101 13.26 2.16 -11.85
N ARG A 102 13.90 3.31 -11.65
CA ARG A 102 13.42 4.32 -10.71
C ARG A 102 12.03 4.82 -11.13
N SER A 103 11.05 4.58 -10.27
CA SER A 103 9.69 5.07 -10.43
C SER A 103 9.32 6.04 -9.30
N LYS A 104 8.17 6.72 -9.45
CA LYS A 104 7.63 7.60 -8.42
C LYS A 104 6.11 7.59 -8.43
N TYR A 105 5.49 7.31 -7.30
CA TYR A 105 4.05 7.38 -7.15
C TYR A 105 3.58 8.83 -6.96
N TYR A 106 2.60 9.26 -7.75
CA TYR A 106 1.98 10.57 -7.63
C TYR A 106 0.54 10.43 -7.12
N LYS A 107 0.31 10.80 -5.86
CA LYS A 107 -1.01 10.71 -5.19
C LYS A 107 -2.14 11.44 -5.93
N ARG A 108 -1.80 12.43 -6.78
CA ARG A 108 -2.76 13.18 -7.62
C ARG A 108 -3.54 12.28 -8.59
N VAL A 109 -3.01 11.10 -8.94
CA VAL A 109 -3.65 10.14 -9.83
C VAL A 109 -4.95 9.57 -9.20
N VAL A 110 -5.04 9.52 -7.88
CA VAL A 110 -6.21 9.06 -7.10
C VAL A 110 -7.25 10.17 -6.91
N ALA A 111 -6.91 11.44 -7.19
CA ALA A 111 -7.77 12.58 -6.86
C ALA A 111 -9.12 12.59 -7.59
N VAL A 112 -9.27 11.79 -8.65
CA VAL A 112 -10.50 11.73 -9.45
C VAL A 112 -11.52 10.74 -8.86
N SER A 113 -11.06 9.68 -8.20
CA SER A 113 -11.95 8.64 -7.65
C SER A 113 -11.24 7.82 -6.57
N PRO A 114 -11.92 7.44 -5.47
CA PRO A 114 -11.34 6.57 -4.46
C PRO A 114 -10.90 5.23 -5.07
N ALA A 115 -9.85 4.62 -4.51
CA ALA A 115 -9.44 3.28 -4.89
C ALA A 115 -10.51 2.28 -4.42
N GLN A 116 -10.90 1.36 -5.29
CA GLN A 116 -11.78 0.25 -4.96
C GLN A 116 -10.96 -0.99 -4.59
N ASN A 117 -9.81 -1.20 -5.25
CA ASN A 117 -8.81 -2.20 -4.86
C ASN A 117 -7.68 -1.55 -4.04
N ASN A 118 -7.82 -1.61 -2.72
CA ASN A 118 -6.91 -0.99 -1.76
C ASN A 118 -5.58 -1.73 -1.65
N VAL A 119 -5.57 -3.05 -1.82
CA VAL A 119 -4.34 -3.84 -1.71
C VAL A 119 -3.40 -3.48 -2.86
N LEU A 120 -3.88 -3.57 -4.11
CA LEU A 120 -3.08 -3.23 -5.29
C LEU A 120 -2.63 -1.76 -5.27
N HIS A 121 -3.56 -0.85 -5.01
CA HIS A 121 -3.25 0.58 -4.93
C HIS A 121 -2.21 0.88 -3.84
N GLY A 122 -2.41 0.33 -2.65
CA GLY A 122 -1.52 0.53 -1.52
C GLY A 122 -0.11 -0.01 -1.74
N LEU A 123 0.04 -1.13 -2.46
CA LEU A 123 1.35 -1.67 -2.82
C LEU A 123 2.11 -0.75 -3.78
N LEU A 124 1.43 -0.17 -4.76
CA LEU A 124 2.04 0.82 -5.66
C LEU A 124 2.51 2.06 -4.88
N VAL A 125 1.73 2.51 -3.90
CA VAL A 125 2.14 3.60 -3.00
C VAL A 125 3.35 3.19 -2.14
N LEU A 126 3.31 1.98 -1.56
CA LEU A 126 4.34 1.45 -0.68
C LEU A 126 5.71 1.39 -1.38
N TYR A 127 5.73 0.90 -2.61
CA TYR A 127 6.93 0.74 -3.41
C TYR A 127 7.27 1.98 -4.26
N ASP A 128 6.48 3.06 -4.15
CA ASP A 128 6.69 4.31 -4.89
C ASP A 128 6.66 4.10 -6.42
N ILE A 129 5.77 3.24 -6.91
CA ILE A 129 5.68 2.83 -8.32
C ILE A 129 4.51 3.56 -9.00
N SER A 130 4.78 4.30 -10.07
CA SER A 130 3.77 4.98 -10.89
C SER A 130 2.89 3.98 -11.66
N LEU A 131 1.65 4.35 -11.97
CA LEU A 131 0.77 3.49 -12.77
C LEU A 131 1.32 3.24 -14.18
N GLY A 132 2.00 4.24 -14.76
CA GLY A 132 2.57 4.15 -16.09
C GLY A 132 3.73 3.16 -16.14
N ASP A 133 4.68 3.28 -15.21
CA ASP A 133 5.84 2.39 -15.18
C ASP A 133 5.41 0.95 -14.89
N PHE A 134 4.48 0.76 -13.95
CA PHE A 134 3.95 -0.57 -13.65
C PHE A 134 3.24 -1.19 -14.86
N ALA A 135 2.46 -0.40 -15.60
CA ALA A 135 1.82 -0.86 -16.82
C ALA A 135 2.87 -1.26 -17.87
N THR A 136 3.89 -0.43 -18.08
CA THR A 136 5.00 -0.72 -19.01
C THR A 136 5.74 -2.00 -18.64
N TRP A 137 6.07 -2.24 -17.36
CA TRP A 137 6.74 -3.47 -16.92
C TRP A 137 5.88 -4.73 -17.08
N LEU A 138 4.57 -4.55 -17.25
CA LEU A 138 3.61 -5.62 -17.51
C LEU A 138 3.15 -5.66 -18.97
N ASP A 139 3.73 -4.86 -19.86
CA ASP A 139 3.28 -4.71 -21.26
C ASP A 139 1.78 -4.37 -21.38
N LEU A 140 1.29 -3.50 -20.50
CA LEU A 140 -0.10 -3.05 -20.44
C LEU A 140 -0.21 -1.54 -20.68
N GLY A 141 -1.40 -1.10 -21.08
CA GLY A 141 -1.75 0.32 -21.12
C GLY A 141 -1.95 0.91 -19.70
N PRO A 142 -1.52 2.16 -19.42
CA PRO A 142 -1.71 2.79 -18.09
C PRO A 142 -3.17 2.87 -17.64
N ALA A 143 -4.10 3.03 -18.58
CA ALA A 143 -5.54 3.04 -18.31
C ALA A 143 -6.03 1.70 -17.74
N THR A 144 -5.38 0.59 -18.08
CA THR A 144 -5.70 -0.76 -17.60
C THR A 144 -5.40 -0.91 -16.11
N ILE A 145 -4.24 -0.43 -15.65
CA ILE A 145 -3.93 -0.44 -14.21
C ILE A 145 -4.92 0.42 -13.44
N ARG A 146 -5.27 1.60 -13.98
CA ARG A 146 -6.28 2.48 -13.40
C ARG A 146 -7.64 1.78 -13.29
N LYS A 147 -8.05 1.04 -14.32
CA LYS A 147 -9.26 0.22 -14.32
C LYS A 147 -9.25 -0.79 -13.16
N TYR A 148 -8.15 -1.51 -12.94
CA TYR A 148 -8.05 -2.50 -11.86
C TYR A 148 -7.99 -1.91 -10.45
N ILE A 149 -7.57 -0.66 -10.31
CA ILE A 149 -7.56 0.04 -9.02
C ILE A 149 -8.93 0.64 -8.69
N HIS A 150 -9.56 1.32 -9.65
CA HIS A 150 -10.74 2.16 -9.38
C HIS A 150 -12.06 1.52 -9.77
N ARG A 151 -12.04 0.51 -10.63
CA ARG A 151 -13.24 -0.28 -10.96
C ARG A 151 -13.07 -1.62 -10.25
N LYS A 152 -14.16 -2.16 -9.70
CA LYS A 152 -14.21 -3.55 -9.18
C LYS A 152 -14.11 -4.53 -10.35
N CYS A 153 -12.97 -4.52 -11.02
CA CYS A 153 -12.69 -5.31 -12.20
C CYS A 153 -11.55 -6.24 -11.88
N LEU A 154 -11.85 -7.54 -11.93
CA LEU A 154 -10.84 -8.56 -11.88
C LEU A 154 -10.12 -8.62 -13.26
N PRO A 155 -8.78 -8.61 -13.30
CA PRO A 155 -8.03 -8.85 -14.53
C PRO A 155 -8.22 -10.30 -15.02
N ASP A 156 -7.81 -10.59 -16.26
CA ASP A 156 -7.71 -11.99 -16.70
C ASP A 156 -6.65 -12.76 -15.87
N PRO A 157 -6.74 -14.10 -15.80
CA PRO A 157 -5.85 -14.90 -14.96
C PRO A 157 -4.35 -14.73 -15.26
N GLN A 158 -3.98 -14.45 -16.51
CA GLN A 158 -2.56 -14.27 -16.87
C GLN A 158 -2.04 -12.95 -16.31
N ILE A 159 -2.79 -11.86 -16.45
CA ILE A 159 -2.45 -10.57 -15.84
C ILE A 159 -2.44 -10.68 -14.31
N GLN A 160 -3.44 -11.36 -13.72
CA GLN A 160 -3.47 -11.58 -12.27
C GLN A 160 -2.20 -12.26 -11.78
N LYS A 161 -1.77 -13.32 -12.47
CA LYS A 161 -0.53 -14.05 -12.16
C LYS A 161 0.70 -13.15 -12.28
N ARG A 162 0.85 -12.39 -13.36
CA ARG A 162 2.01 -11.48 -13.56
C ARG A 162 2.09 -10.42 -12.45
N MET A 163 0.96 -9.83 -12.07
CA MET A 163 0.90 -8.84 -10.99
C MET A 163 1.18 -9.47 -9.62
N ALA A 164 0.64 -10.66 -9.36
CA ALA A 164 0.89 -11.45 -8.16
C ALA A 164 2.37 -11.82 -8.02
N ASP A 165 3.00 -12.27 -9.12
CA ASP A 165 4.41 -12.62 -9.18
C ASP A 165 5.30 -11.41 -8.97
N PHE A 166 4.96 -10.26 -9.56
CA PHE A 166 5.69 -9.00 -9.34
C PHE A 166 5.70 -8.61 -7.86
N PHE A 167 4.53 -8.61 -7.21
CA PHE A 167 4.43 -8.26 -5.80
C PHE A 167 4.82 -9.38 -4.84
N ARG A 168 4.98 -10.60 -5.33
CA ARG A 168 5.13 -11.82 -4.51
C ARG A 168 4.01 -11.91 -3.47
N ILE A 169 2.77 -11.73 -3.93
CA ILE A 169 1.54 -11.80 -3.15
C ILE A 169 0.52 -12.63 -3.95
N PRO A 170 -0.10 -13.66 -3.37
CA PRO A 170 -1.13 -14.45 -4.04
C PRO A 170 -2.25 -13.61 -4.67
N ALA A 171 -2.71 -14.00 -5.86
CA ALA A 171 -3.71 -13.25 -6.63
C ALA A 171 -5.04 -13.06 -5.88
N ASN A 172 -5.49 -14.06 -5.12
CA ASN A 172 -6.69 -13.99 -4.29
C ASN A 172 -6.59 -12.91 -3.19
N ILE A 173 -5.38 -12.58 -2.73
CA ILE A 173 -5.13 -11.51 -1.76
C ILE A 173 -4.99 -10.16 -2.49
N LEU A 174 -4.20 -10.13 -3.57
CA LEU A 174 -3.94 -8.92 -4.35
C LEU A 174 -5.23 -8.31 -4.96
N PHE A 175 -6.18 -9.16 -5.34
CA PHE A 175 -7.46 -8.76 -5.93
C PHE A 175 -8.66 -9.03 -5.03
N TYR A 176 -8.45 -9.25 -3.73
CA TYR A 176 -9.53 -9.52 -2.76
C TYR A 176 -10.68 -8.51 -2.88
N ASP A 177 -10.34 -7.22 -2.97
CA ASP A 177 -11.32 -6.14 -3.07
C ASP A 177 -12.13 -6.12 -4.37
N ALA A 178 -11.60 -6.68 -5.45
CA ALA A 178 -12.30 -6.78 -6.73
C ALA A 178 -13.26 -7.98 -6.77
N LEU A 179 -13.09 -8.95 -5.87
CA LEU A 179 -13.93 -10.14 -5.73
C LEU A 179 -15.14 -9.93 -4.81
N ARG A 180 -15.21 -8.79 -4.12
CA ARG A 180 -16.26 -8.42 -3.15
C ARG A 180 -17.11 -7.27 -3.68
#